data_AF-A0A2E8D9F6-F1
#
_entry.id   AF-A0A2E8D9F6-F1
#
_cell.length_a   1.000
_cell.length_b   1.000
_cell.length_c   1.000
_cell.angle_alpha   90.00
_cell.angle_beta   90.00
_cell.angle_gamma   90.00
#
_symmetry.space_group_name_H-M   'P 1'
#
loop_
_entity.id
_entity.type
_entity.pdbx_description
1 polymer ?
#
loop_
_entity_poly.entity_id
_entity_poly.type
_entity_poly.pdbx_seq_one_letter_code
_entity_poly.pdbx_strand_id
1 'polypeptide(L)'
;MGPANSDIERLFTELGPDGEPYMWPLLQNSSHIVRGMACRVLAKIGTEKSLAELTRLLGDTLSNRDAKVAIDIIQRREVDRS
;
A
#
# COMPACT_ATOMS: atom_id res chain seq x y z
N MET A 1 -21.53 -12.42 6.66
CA MET A 1 -20.81 -11.52 5.74
C MET A 1 -19.68 -10.91 6.54
N GLY A 2 -18.42 -11.23 6.22
CA GLY A 2 -17.28 -10.57 6.88
C GLY A 2 -17.27 -9.08 6.55
N PRO A 3 -16.54 -8.24 7.32
CA PRO A 3 -16.37 -6.83 6.96
C PRO A 3 -15.94 -6.75 5.50
N ALA A 4 -16.57 -5.85 4.74
CA ALA A 4 -16.16 -5.66 3.36
C ALA A 4 -14.69 -5.23 3.40
N ASN A 5 -13.86 -5.71 2.46
CA ASN A 5 -12.43 -5.35 2.41
C ASN A 5 -12.20 -3.82 2.44
N SER A 6 -13.21 -3.02 2.07
CA SER A 6 -13.24 -1.57 2.21
C SER A 6 -13.10 -1.06 3.65
N ASP A 7 -13.66 -1.76 4.63
CA ASP A 7 -13.66 -1.33 6.04
C ASP A 7 -12.26 -1.50 6.65
N ILE A 8 -11.58 -2.58 6.27
CA ILE A 8 -10.21 -2.87 6.69
C ILE A 8 -9.23 -1.88 6.05
N GLU A 9 -9.35 -1.60 4.75
CA GLU A 9 -8.53 -0.59 4.09
C GLU A 9 -8.69 0.79 4.71
N ARG A 10 -9.92 1.18 5.01
CA ARG A 10 -10.23 2.47 5.61
C ARG A 10 -9.60 2.59 6.99
N LEU A 11 -9.79 1.58 7.84
CA LEU A 11 -9.25 1.58 9.21
C LEU A 11 -7.73 1.79 9.22
N PHE A 12 -6.97 1.04 8.41
CA PHE A 12 -5.52 1.21 8.37
C PHE A 12 -5.07 2.52 7.72
N THR A 13 -5.87 3.06 6.78
CA THR A 13 -5.60 4.39 6.24
C THR A 13 -5.80 5.48 7.30
N GLU A 14 -6.85 5.37 8.12
CA GLU A 14 -7.15 6.32 9.22
C GLU A 14 -6.11 6.25 10.35
N LEU A 15 -5.53 5.07 10.60
CA LEU A 15 -4.37 4.92 11.49
C LEU A 15 -3.12 5.64 10.97
N GLY A 16 -3.05 5.96 9.68
CA GLY A 16 -1.91 6.66 9.08
C GLY A 16 -0.62 5.84 9.19
N PRO A 17 0.54 6.45 9.50
CA PRO A 17 1.83 5.77 9.59
C PRO A 17 1.84 4.56 10.55
N ASP A 18 1.02 4.57 11.61
CA ASP A 18 0.93 3.45 12.56
C ASP A 18 0.25 2.21 11.95
N GLY A 19 -0.43 2.37 10.81
CA GLY A 19 -1.01 1.29 10.03
C GLY A 19 -0.01 0.53 9.15
N GLU A 20 1.14 1.13 8.83
CA GLU A 20 2.19 0.52 7.99
C GLU A 20 2.67 -0.82 8.58
N PRO A 21 2.93 -0.91 9.92
CA PRO A 21 2.50 -2.01 10.77
C PRO A 21 2.22 -3.36 10.16
N TYR A 22 1.00 -3.34 9.65
CA TYR A 22 0.18 -4.48 9.40
C TYR A 22 0.23 -4.82 7.91
N MET A 23 0.75 -3.91 7.07
CA MET A 23 0.77 -4.07 5.63
C MET A 23 2.01 -4.82 5.15
N TRP A 24 3.16 -4.71 5.82
CA TRP A 24 4.41 -5.37 5.40
C TRP A 24 4.30 -6.89 5.20
N PRO A 25 3.74 -7.67 6.15
CA PRO A 25 3.57 -9.11 5.91
C PRO A 25 2.55 -9.39 4.79
N LEU A 26 1.57 -8.50 4.57
CA LEU A 26 0.53 -8.67 3.57
C LEU A 26 1.04 -8.42 2.15
N LEU A 27 2.11 -7.64 1.98
CA LEU A 27 2.78 -7.45 0.69
C LEU A 27 3.35 -8.76 0.11
N GLN A 28 3.60 -9.76 0.95
CA GLN A 28 4.10 -11.09 0.56
C GLN A 28 3.02 -12.17 0.61
N ASN A 29 1.76 -11.79 0.82
CA ASN A 29 0.67 -12.75 0.91
C ASN A 29 0.46 -13.48 -0.43
N SER A 30 0.09 -14.77 -0.40
CA SER A 30 -0.16 -15.55 -1.64
C SER A 30 -1.37 -15.04 -2.42
N SER A 31 -2.37 -14.47 -1.75
CA SER A 31 -3.55 -13.88 -2.38
C SER A 31 -3.24 -12.52 -3.00
N HIS A 32 -3.41 -12.42 -4.32
CA HIS A 32 -3.24 -11.17 -5.06
C HIS A 32 -4.19 -10.06 -4.56
N ILE A 33 -5.39 -10.42 -4.08
CA ILE A 33 -6.36 -9.46 -3.53
C ILE A 33 -5.79 -8.82 -2.26
N VAL A 34 -5.15 -9.61 -1.40
CA VAL A 34 -4.55 -9.17 -0.14
C VAL A 34 -3.33 -8.29 -0.41
N ARG A 35 -2.46 -8.68 -1.36
CA ARG A 35 -1.32 -7.84 -1.76
C ARG A 35 -1.77 -6.49 -2.31
N GLY A 36 -2.77 -6.50 -3.22
CA GLY A 36 -3.31 -5.27 -3.79
C GLY A 36 -3.95 -4.36 -2.75
N MET A 37 -4.62 -4.93 -1.74
CA MET A 37 -5.14 -4.17 -0.59
C MET A 37 -4.01 -3.48 0.19
N ALA A 38 -2.94 -4.21 0.51
CA ALA A 38 -1.80 -3.66 1.24
C ALA A 38 -1.11 -2.53 0.46
N CYS A 39 -0.91 -2.70 -0.85
CA CYS A 39 -0.37 -1.64 -1.72
C CYS A 39 -1.28 -0.39 -1.72
N ARG A 40 -2.61 -0.56 -1.79
CA ARG A 40 -3.55 0.57 -1.75
C ARG A 40 -3.51 1.33 -0.43
N VAL A 41 -3.43 0.61 0.70
CA VAL A 41 -3.34 1.23 2.03
C VAL A 41 -2.05 2.04 2.15
N LEU A 42 -0.90 1.46 1.78
CA LEU A 42 0.39 2.17 1.80
C LEU A 42 0.41 3.37 0.84
N ALA A 43 -0.22 3.28 -0.33
CA ALA A 43 -0.38 4.42 -1.24
C ALA A 43 -1.18 5.57 -0.62
N LYS A 44 -2.22 5.23 0.15
CA LYS A 44 -3.07 6.23 0.82
C LYS A 44 -2.32 6.89 1.98
N ILE A 45 -1.57 6.11 2.77
CA ILE A 45 -0.72 6.58 3.87
C ILE A 45 0.42 7.47 3.35
N GLY A 46 1.20 6.96 2.40
CA GLY A 46 2.14 7.75 1.60
C GLY A 46 3.35 8.34 2.33
N THR A 47 3.88 7.67 3.35
CA THR A 47 5.17 8.09 3.93
C THR A 47 6.36 7.66 3.07
N GLU A 48 7.54 8.20 3.37
CA GLU A 48 8.81 7.72 2.81
C GLU A 48 9.04 6.21 3.06
N LYS A 49 8.60 5.68 4.21
CA LYS A 49 8.70 4.25 4.52
C LYS A 49 7.80 3.42 3.61
N SER A 50 6.57 3.89 3.39
CA SER A 50 5.65 3.28 2.42
C SER A 50 6.29 3.25 1.02
N LEU A 51 6.89 4.35 0.57
CA LEU A 51 7.56 4.45 -0.72
C LEU A 51 8.74 3.48 -0.84
N ALA A 52 9.59 3.39 0.18
CA ALA A 52 10.76 2.51 0.20
C ALA A 52 10.36 1.03 0.09
N GLU A 53 9.38 0.58 0.87
CA GLU A 53 8.92 -0.82 0.83
C GLU A 53 8.19 -1.15 -0.48
N LEU A 54 7.35 -0.26 -0.99
CA LEU A 54 6.71 -0.45 -2.30
C LEU A 54 7.75 -0.54 -3.42
N THR A 55 8.81 0.26 -3.37
CA THR A 55 9.90 0.21 -4.35
C THR A 55 10.64 -1.12 -4.29
N ARG A 56 10.88 -1.66 -3.09
CA ARG A 56 11.52 -2.98 -2.91
C ARG A 56 10.72 -4.12 -3.55
N LEU A 57 9.39 -4.00 -3.62
CA LEU A 57 8.52 -5.00 -4.25
C LEU A 57 8.64 -5.05 -5.77
N LEU A 58 9.22 -4.04 -6.42
CA LEU A 58 9.34 -3.97 -7.88
C LEU A 58 10.20 -5.08 -8.51
N GLY A 59 10.89 -5.89 -7.69
CA GLY A 59 11.58 -7.10 -8.10
C GLY A 59 10.68 -8.35 -8.24
N ASP A 60 9.41 -8.30 -7.83
CA ASP A 60 8.51 -9.46 -7.78
C ASP A 60 7.33 -9.33 -8.76
N THR A 61 7.34 -10.16 -9.81
CA THR A 61 6.56 -10.02 -11.05
C THR A 61 5.06 -9.74 -10.90
N LEU A 62 4.38 -10.24 -9.87
CA LEU A 62 2.95 -10.00 -9.65
C LEU A 62 2.67 -8.80 -8.72
N SER A 63 3.53 -8.59 -7.72
CA SER A 63 3.48 -7.46 -6.80
C SER A 63 3.83 -6.14 -7.49
N ASN A 64 4.54 -6.23 -8.63
CA ASN A 64 5.01 -5.11 -9.44
C ASN A 64 3.93 -4.16 -9.94
N ARG A 65 2.74 -4.64 -10.32
CA ARG A 65 1.72 -3.75 -10.89
C ARG A 65 1.11 -2.83 -9.82
N ASP A 66 0.66 -3.42 -8.71
CA ASP A 66 0.02 -2.67 -7.64
C ASP A 66 1.02 -1.76 -6.92
N ALA A 67 2.27 -2.22 -6.75
CA ALA A 67 3.34 -1.39 -6.20
C ALA A 67 3.66 -0.18 -7.10
N LYS A 68 3.75 -0.35 -8.42
CA LYS A 68 3.97 0.77 -9.36
C LYS A 68 2.88 1.84 -9.27
N VAL A 69 1.62 1.41 -9.23
CA VAL A 69 0.47 2.34 -9.09
C VAL A 69 0.54 3.07 -7.75
N ALA A 70 0.85 2.35 -6.67
CA ALA A 70 0.98 2.95 -5.35
C ALA A 70 2.10 4.01 -5.29
N ILE A 71 3.26 3.71 -5.87
CA ILE A 71 4.39 4.64 -5.97
C ILE A 71 4.02 5.90 -6.75
N ASP A 72 3.40 5.75 -7.92
CA ASP A 72 2.97 6.88 -8.75
C ASP A 72 1.96 7.78 -8.02
N ILE A 73 1.03 7.20 -7.24
CA ILE A 73 0.10 7.96 -6.39
C ILE A 73 0.84 8.78 -5.34
N ILE A 74 1.83 8.20 -4.66
CA ILE A 74 2.59 8.89 -3.61
C ILE A 74 3.40 10.04 -4.23
N GLN A 75 4.14 9.77 -5.31
CA GLN A 75 5.02 10.76 -5.94
C GLN A 75 4.24 11.94 -6.54
N ARG A 76 3.09 11.71 -7.18
CA ARG A 76 2.25 12.80 -7.71
C ARG A 76 1.77 13.75 -6.61
N ARG A 77 1.47 13.22 -5.42
CA ARG A 77 1.04 14.04 -4.27
C ARG A 77 2.16 14.91 -3.71
N GLU A 78 3.41 14.47 -3.81
CA GLU A 78 4.56 15.28 -3.40
C GLU A 78 4.79 16.43 -4.38
N VAL A 79 4.67 16.18 -5.69
CA VAL A 79 4.78 17.21 -6.73
C VAL A 79 3.70 18.28 -6.58
N ASP A 80 2.45 17.91 -6.27
CA ASP A 80 1.36 18.88 -6.04
C ASP A 80 1.50 19.70 -4.74
N ARG A 81 2.40 19.30 -3.82
CA ARG A 81 2.66 20.01 -2.55
C ARG A 81 3.86 20.96 -2.59
N SER A 82 4.57 21.00 -3.73
CA SER A 82 5.78 21.80 -3.98
C SER A 82 5.45 23.11 -4.67
#